data_AF-A0A938LF83-F1
#
_entry.id   AF-A0A938LF83-F1
#
_cell.length_a   1.000
_cell.length_b   1.000
_cell.length_c   1.000
_cell.angle_alpha   90.00
_cell.angle_beta   90.00
_cell.angle_gamma   90.00
#
_symmetry.space_group_name_H-M   'P 1'
#
loop_
_entity.id
_entity.type
_entity.pdbx_description
1 polymer ?
#
loop_
_entity_poly.entity_id
_entity_poly.type
_entity_poly.pdbx_seq_one_letter_code
_entity_poly.pdbx_strand_id
1 'polypeptide(L)'
;MPAPPSGPPRWAPVLLVLAQGVLVATAPGCRTPRPGNEQWLAVGFRSPRQAFKTFQTALAADALTLEYRCVSSSFRRGASQLGYREVREQILREQPWLRRAALAEITAEQRLSPTRARLQARVGSLFGTVEFEVELVASGYAEVWGEEELLWDEARDAAPVPAAFGTTDSPSKPPTARIELDPTAEFDPRSATELRVGLEWRIDAIRSIDPR
;
A
#
# COMPACT_ATOMS: atom_id res chain seq x y z
N MET A 1 46.97 -76.07 -23.75
CA MET A 1 45.59 -75.55 -23.56
C MET A 1 45.70 -74.12 -23.01
N PRO A 2 45.42 -73.07 -23.80
CA PRO A 2 45.49 -71.70 -23.32
C PRO A 2 44.16 -71.25 -22.71
N ALA A 3 44.22 -70.58 -21.57
CA ALA A 3 43.07 -69.97 -20.90
C ALA A 3 42.61 -68.70 -21.64
N PRO A 4 41.29 -68.40 -21.68
CA PRO A 4 40.80 -67.17 -22.28
C PRO A 4 41.09 -65.95 -21.38
N PRO A 5 41.40 -64.78 -21.96
CA PRO A 5 41.56 -63.54 -21.19
C PRO A 5 40.21 -63.00 -20.72
N SER A 6 40.11 -62.74 -19.41
CA SER A 6 38.98 -62.05 -18.77
C SER A 6 39.05 -60.55 -19.06
N GLY A 7 38.32 -60.09 -20.07
CA GLY A 7 38.10 -58.66 -20.31
C GLY A 7 37.02 -58.09 -19.37
N PRO A 8 37.18 -56.84 -18.87
CA PRO A 8 36.18 -56.22 -18.01
C PRO A 8 34.86 -55.93 -18.77
N PRO A 9 33.71 -55.96 -18.08
CA PRO A 9 32.39 -55.73 -18.68
C PRO A 9 32.25 -54.32 -19.28
N ARG A 10 31.82 -54.26 -20.54
CA ARG A 10 31.75 -53.06 -21.40
C ARG A 10 30.50 -52.18 -21.23
N TRP A 11 29.74 -52.31 -20.14
CA TRP A 11 28.44 -51.63 -19.99
C TRP A 11 28.43 -50.54 -18.89
N ALA A 12 29.55 -49.82 -18.71
CA ALA A 12 29.66 -48.80 -17.67
C ALA A 12 30.25 -47.46 -18.13
N PRO A 13 29.70 -46.82 -19.18
CA PRO A 13 29.64 -45.36 -19.13
C PRO A 13 28.35 -44.82 -19.78
N VAL A 14 27.18 -45.13 -19.22
CA VAL A 14 25.93 -44.43 -19.61
C VAL A 14 25.27 -43.73 -18.42
N LEU A 15 25.69 -43.99 -17.18
CA LEU A 15 25.10 -43.42 -15.97
C LEU A 15 25.83 -42.18 -15.42
N LEU A 16 26.44 -41.36 -16.29
CA LEU A 16 27.20 -40.18 -15.87
C LEU A 16 26.88 -38.91 -16.68
N VAL A 17 25.65 -38.82 -17.24
CA VAL A 17 25.16 -37.63 -17.97
C VAL A 17 23.90 -37.01 -17.35
N LEU A 18 23.27 -37.65 -16.34
CA LEU A 18 22.04 -37.16 -15.70
C LEU A 18 22.24 -36.49 -14.33
N ALA A 19 23.45 -36.02 -14.01
CA ALA A 19 23.75 -35.36 -12.73
C ALA A 19 24.10 -33.86 -12.85
N GLN A 20 24.12 -33.30 -14.06
CA GLN A 20 24.35 -31.87 -14.29
C GLN A 20 23.10 -31.27 -14.93
N GLY A 21 22.25 -30.61 -14.15
CA GLY A 21 21.09 -29.94 -14.73
C GLY A 21 20.01 -29.51 -13.75
N VAL A 22 20.10 -29.91 -12.48
CA VAL A 22 19.29 -29.30 -11.41
C VAL A 22 20.10 -28.14 -10.82
N LEU A 23 20.44 -27.17 -11.67
CA LEU A 23 20.52 -25.79 -11.21
C LEU A 23 19.09 -25.43 -10.87
N VAL A 24 18.68 -25.74 -9.63
CA VAL A 24 17.58 -25.05 -8.99
C VAL A 24 17.96 -23.60 -9.13
N ALA A 25 17.36 -22.95 -10.13
CA ALA A 25 17.23 -21.54 -10.18
C ALA A 25 16.53 -21.19 -8.88
N THR A 26 17.32 -20.90 -7.85
CA THR A 26 16.95 -19.97 -6.81
C THR A 26 16.77 -18.66 -7.54
N ALA A 27 15.67 -18.58 -8.29
CA ALA A 27 15.16 -17.35 -8.82
C ALA A 27 15.21 -16.42 -7.61
N PRO A 28 15.94 -15.30 -7.69
CA PRO A 28 15.86 -14.29 -6.66
C PRO A 28 14.39 -13.87 -6.71
N GLY A 29 13.55 -14.54 -5.91
CA GLY A 29 12.16 -14.17 -5.73
C GLY A 29 12.25 -12.71 -5.41
N CYS A 30 11.61 -11.88 -6.24
CA CYS A 30 11.68 -10.42 -6.20
C CYS A 30 11.24 -9.92 -4.83
N ARG A 31 12.09 -10.10 -3.81
CA ARG A 31 11.87 -9.71 -2.44
C ARG A 31 12.24 -8.26 -2.41
N THR A 32 11.21 -7.43 -2.36
CA THR A 32 11.36 -6.04 -1.94
C THR A 32 12.14 -6.04 -0.63
N PRO A 33 13.18 -5.21 -0.50
CA PRO A 33 13.93 -5.10 0.75
C PRO A 33 12.95 -4.76 1.87
N ARG A 34 13.09 -5.47 2.99
CA ARG A 34 12.27 -5.19 4.18
C ARG A 34 12.53 -3.76 4.64
N PRO A 35 11.49 -2.99 5.00
CA PRO A 35 11.70 -1.62 5.41
C PRO A 35 12.49 -1.52 6.71
N GLY A 36 13.38 -0.52 6.78
CA GLY A 36 14.17 -0.20 7.96
C GLY A 36 13.38 0.60 9.00
N ASN A 37 13.93 0.73 10.21
CA ASN A 37 13.27 1.45 11.32
C ASN A 37 12.96 2.92 10.98
N GLU A 38 13.86 3.60 10.26
CA GLU A 38 13.65 4.99 9.83
C GLU A 38 12.41 5.13 8.93
N GLN A 39 12.12 4.14 8.10
CA GLN A 39 10.94 4.15 7.23
C GLN A 39 9.65 3.99 8.03
N TRP A 40 9.67 3.16 9.09
CA TRP A 40 8.56 3.04 10.03
C TRP A 40 8.30 4.34 10.81
N LEU A 41 9.36 5.03 11.22
CA LEU A 41 9.25 6.33 11.89
C LEU A 41 8.75 7.44 10.95
N ALA A 42 8.98 7.30 9.65
CA ALA A 42 8.56 8.26 8.63
C ALA A 42 7.10 8.07 8.16
N VAL A 43 6.42 7.00 8.59
CA VAL A 43 5.02 6.73 8.28
C VAL A 43 4.14 7.92 8.64
N GLY A 44 3.27 8.32 7.72
CA GLY A 44 2.29 9.36 7.94
C GLY A 44 1.57 9.82 6.67
N PHE A 45 0.53 10.61 6.88
CA PHE A 45 -0.45 10.95 5.84
C PHE A 45 -0.60 12.48 5.65
N ARG A 46 0.31 13.29 6.20
CA ARG A 46 0.15 14.75 6.24
C ARG A 46 0.46 15.43 4.90
N SER A 47 1.23 14.78 4.03
CA SER A 47 1.51 15.28 2.68
C SER A 47 1.36 14.16 1.63
N PRO A 48 1.12 14.51 0.34
CA PRO A 48 0.99 13.50 -0.72
C PRO A 48 2.22 12.58 -0.79
N ARG A 49 3.41 13.16 -0.74
CA ARG A 49 4.69 12.44 -0.75
C ARG A 49 4.84 11.51 0.45
N GLN A 50 4.45 11.95 1.65
CA GLN A 50 4.53 11.12 2.86
C GLN A 50 3.54 9.94 2.79
N ALA A 51 2.31 10.18 2.33
CA ALA A 51 1.31 9.12 2.16
C ALA A 51 1.78 8.06 1.16
N PHE A 52 2.35 8.47 0.02
CA PHE A 52 2.88 7.50 -0.94
C PHE A 52 4.09 6.72 -0.37
N LYS A 53 5.01 7.37 0.35
CA LYS A 53 6.10 6.66 1.05
C LYS A 53 5.61 5.68 2.10
N THR A 54 4.51 6.01 2.80
CA THR A 54 3.85 5.11 3.74
C THR A 54 3.28 3.89 3.02
N PHE A 55 2.63 4.09 1.88
CA PHE A 55 2.18 2.99 1.01
C PHE A 55 3.34 2.12 0.54
N GLN A 56 4.46 2.72 0.11
CA GLN A 56 5.66 1.98 -0.28
C GLN A 56 6.18 1.11 0.86
N THR A 57 6.21 1.65 2.09
CA THR A 57 6.63 0.93 3.30
C THR A 57 5.66 -0.22 3.60
N ALA A 58 4.35 0.03 3.54
CA ALA A 58 3.33 -0.98 3.76
C ALA A 58 3.44 -2.12 2.75
N LEU A 59 3.59 -1.79 1.47
CA LEU A 59 3.74 -2.74 0.38
C LEU A 59 5.03 -3.57 0.52
N ALA A 60 6.15 -2.93 0.89
CA ALA A 60 7.42 -3.60 1.14
C ALA A 60 7.35 -4.61 2.31
N ALA A 61 6.57 -4.27 3.35
CA ALA A 61 6.37 -5.08 4.54
C ALA A 61 5.22 -6.10 4.42
N ASP A 62 4.48 -6.11 3.30
CA ASP A 62 3.22 -6.83 3.15
C ASP A 62 2.20 -6.54 4.28
N ALA A 63 2.21 -5.29 4.78
CA ALA A 63 1.38 -4.83 5.88
C ALA A 63 -0.01 -4.38 5.37
N LEU A 64 -0.87 -5.36 5.07
CA LEU A 64 -2.18 -5.14 4.42
C LEU A 64 -3.05 -4.08 5.11
N THR A 65 -3.09 -4.03 6.45
CA THR A 65 -3.87 -3.03 7.20
C THR A 65 -3.35 -1.61 6.97
N LEU A 66 -2.03 -1.44 6.94
CA LEU A 66 -1.44 -0.13 6.65
C LEU A 66 -1.64 0.24 5.17
N GLU A 67 -1.49 -0.72 4.26
CA GLU A 67 -1.76 -0.54 2.84
C GLU A 67 -3.21 -0.08 2.61
N TYR A 68 -4.17 -0.72 3.28
CA TYR A 68 -5.59 -0.37 3.27
C TYR A 68 -5.85 1.07 3.74
N ARG A 69 -5.14 1.55 4.76
CA ARG A 69 -5.25 2.93 5.26
C ARG A 69 -4.72 3.96 4.25
N CYS A 70 -3.69 3.59 3.48
CA CYS A 70 -3.07 4.47 2.49
C CYS A 70 -3.94 4.76 1.26
N VAL A 71 -4.98 3.95 1.00
CA VAL A 71 -5.76 4.01 -0.25
C VAL A 71 -7.18 4.53 -0.01
N SER A 72 -7.73 5.25 -0.99
CA SER A 72 -9.11 5.76 -0.93
C SER A 72 -10.13 4.62 -1.12
N SER A 73 -11.41 4.87 -0.82
CA SER A 73 -12.46 3.89 -1.15
C SER A 73 -12.57 3.62 -2.65
N SER A 74 -12.39 4.65 -3.49
CA SER A 74 -12.36 4.50 -4.95
C SER A 74 -11.27 3.52 -5.40
N PHE A 75 -10.05 3.66 -4.88
CA PHE A 75 -8.95 2.74 -5.18
C PHE A 75 -9.27 1.30 -4.76
N ARG A 76 -9.89 1.15 -3.59
CA ARG A 76 -10.34 -0.13 -3.03
C ARG A 76 -11.59 -0.69 -3.70
N ARG A 77 -12.19 0.02 -4.66
CA ARG A 77 -13.45 -0.36 -5.32
C ARG A 77 -14.57 -0.64 -4.29
N GLY A 78 -14.58 0.10 -3.18
CA GLY A 78 -15.54 -0.05 -2.09
C GLY A 78 -15.31 -1.27 -1.17
N ALA A 79 -14.21 -2.00 -1.30
CA ALA A 79 -13.95 -3.15 -0.44
C ALA A 79 -13.70 -2.74 1.03
N SER A 80 -14.24 -3.55 1.95
CA SER A 80 -13.90 -3.51 3.36
C SER A 80 -12.45 -3.95 3.59
N GLN A 81 -11.92 -3.75 4.80
CA GLN A 81 -10.57 -4.20 5.14
C GLN A 81 -10.39 -5.72 4.94
N LEU A 82 -11.43 -6.51 5.25
CA LEU A 82 -11.43 -7.95 5.04
C LEU A 82 -11.38 -8.32 3.56
N GLY A 83 -12.16 -7.63 2.72
CA GLY A 83 -12.20 -7.88 1.26
C GLY A 83 -11.08 -7.19 0.46
N TYR A 84 -10.21 -6.43 1.12
CA TYR A 84 -9.16 -5.68 0.43
C TYR A 84 -8.08 -6.59 -0.15
N ARG A 85 -7.84 -7.75 0.45
CA ARG A 85 -6.82 -8.70 -0.03
C ARG A 85 -7.12 -9.14 -1.46
N GLU A 86 -8.38 -9.47 -1.76
CA GLU A 86 -8.83 -9.90 -3.09
C GLU A 86 -8.69 -8.77 -4.11
N VAL A 87 -9.06 -7.55 -3.72
CA VAL A 87 -8.90 -6.35 -4.57
C VAL A 87 -7.43 -6.09 -4.87
N ARG A 88 -6.56 -6.19 -3.85
CA ARG A 88 -5.12 -6.03 -4.02
C ARG A 88 -4.54 -7.09 -4.96
N GLU A 89 -4.90 -8.36 -4.77
CA GLU A 89 -4.44 -9.43 -5.67
C GLU A 89 -4.90 -9.19 -7.10
N GLN A 90 -6.14 -8.75 -7.31
CA GLN A 90 -6.65 -8.38 -8.62
C GLN A 90 -5.83 -7.24 -9.24
N ILE A 91 -5.57 -6.16 -8.49
CA ILE A 91 -4.75 -5.03 -8.93
C ILE A 91 -3.34 -5.49 -9.31
N LEU A 92 -2.70 -6.33 -8.49
CA LEU A 92 -1.36 -6.86 -8.76
C LEU A 92 -1.31 -7.88 -9.91
N ARG A 93 -2.45 -8.48 -10.29
CA ARG A 93 -2.56 -9.29 -11.52
C ARG A 93 -2.72 -8.40 -12.75
N GLU A 94 -3.58 -7.38 -12.68
CA GLU A 94 -3.80 -6.41 -13.76
C GLU A 94 -2.56 -5.56 -14.03
N GLN A 95 -1.80 -5.23 -12.98
CA GLN A 95 -0.61 -4.37 -13.06
C GLN A 95 0.56 -5.01 -12.30
N PRO A 96 1.23 -6.04 -12.87
CA PRO A 96 2.28 -6.78 -12.16
C PRO A 96 3.47 -5.95 -11.71
N TRP A 97 3.75 -4.85 -12.41
CA TRP A 97 4.81 -3.91 -12.09
C TRP A 97 4.59 -3.18 -10.75
N LEU A 98 3.35 -3.08 -10.27
CA LEU A 98 3.03 -2.47 -8.97
C LEU A 98 3.69 -3.18 -7.80
N ARG A 99 4.04 -4.47 -7.92
CA ARG A 99 4.84 -5.18 -6.91
C ARG A 99 6.16 -4.49 -6.61
N ARG A 100 6.68 -3.73 -7.57
CA ARG A 100 7.93 -2.96 -7.43
C ARG A 100 7.70 -1.53 -6.98
N ALA A 101 6.45 -1.04 -6.87
CA ALA A 101 6.14 0.33 -6.47
C ALA A 101 6.75 0.71 -5.11
N ALA A 102 6.97 -0.27 -4.22
CA ALA A 102 7.71 -0.11 -2.97
C ALA A 102 9.15 0.43 -3.14
N LEU A 103 9.75 0.25 -4.32
CA LEU A 103 11.08 0.71 -4.70
C LEU A 103 11.05 1.94 -5.61
N ALA A 104 9.87 2.48 -5.91
CA ALA A 104 9.75 3.58 -6.86
C ALA A 104 10.36 4.87 -6.31
N GLU A 105 11.00 5.62 -7.20
CA GLU A 105 11.47 6.96 -6.93
C GLU A 105 10.39 7.97 -7.33
N ILE A 106 10.06 8.91 -6.44
CA ILE A 106 9.15 10.02 -6.75
C ILE A 106 9.96 11.09 -7.50
N THR A 107 9.64 11.33 -8.76
CA THR A 107 10.37 12.25 -9.64
C THR A 107 9.74 13.64 -9.67
N ALA A 108 8.42 13.73 -9.54
CA ALA A 108 7.71 15.01 -9.50
C ALA A 108 6.50 14.96 -8.58
N GLU A 109 6.09 16.15 -8.13
CA GLU A 109 4.88 16.35 -7.33
C GLU A 109 4.17 17.59 -7.85
N GLN A 110 2.87 17.44 -8.15
CA GLN A 110 2.02 18.50 -8.65
C GLN A 110 0.76 18.58 -7.79
N ARG A 111 0.50 19.77 -7.24
CA ARG A 111 -0.77 20.03 -6.56
C ARG A 111 -1.82 20.41 -7.60
N LEU A 112 -2.92 19.66 -7.67
CA LEU A 112 -4.02 19.90 -8.62
C LEU A 112 -5.11 20.78 -8.00
N SER A 113 -5.38 20.59 -6.70
CA SER A 113 -6.32 21.39 -5.92
C SER A 113 -5.95 21.32 -4.42
N PRO A 114 -6.64 22.02 -3.51
CA PRO A 114 -6.42 21.84 -2.07
C PRO A 114 -6.60 20.39 -1.58
N THR A 115 -7.39 19.57 -2.27
CA THR A 115 -7.72 18.19 -1.87
C THR A 115 -7.26 17.14 -2.88
N ARG A 116 -6.58 17.52 -3.97
CA ARG A 116 -6.02 16.58 -4.94
C ARG A 116 -4.57 16.90 -5.28
N ALA A 117 -3.77 15.86 -5.40
CA ALA A 117 -2.38 15.95 -5.80
C ALA A 117 -2.04 14.80 -6.75
N ARG A 118 -1.00 14.99 -7.55
CA ARG A 118 -0.44 13.98 -8.42
C ARG A 118 1.05 13.86 -8.16
N LEU A 119 1.52 12.64 -8.00
CA LEU A 119 2.95 12.33 -8.02
C LEU A 119 3.27 11.65 -9.33
N GLN A 120 4.44 11.95 -9.87
CA GLN A 120 5.08 11.11 -10.88
C GLN A 120 6.14 10.29 -10.18
N ALA A 121 6.18 9.00 -10.51
CA ALA A 121 7.16 8.09 -9.97
C ALA A 121 7.67 7.15 -11.06
N ARG A 122 8.85 6.60 -10.82
CA ARG A 122 9.47 5.63 -11.72
C ARG A 122 10.05 4.47 -10.96
N VAL A 123 10.05 3.29 -11.58
CA VAL A 123 10.65 2.09 -11.00
C VAL A 123 11.36 1.26 -12.06
N GLY A 124 12.52 0.72 -11.70
CA GLY A 124 13.23 -0.24 -12.54
C GLY A 124 12.45 -1.55 -12.68
N SER A 125 12.32 -2.03 -13.91
CA SER A 125 11.76 -3.32 -14.32
C SER A 125 12.87 -4.19 -14.94
N LEU A 126 12.59 -5.47 -15.17
CA LEU A 126 13.48 -6.33 -15.97
C LEU A 126 13.56 -5.88 -17.43
N PHE A 127 12.54 -5.16 -17.92
CA PHE A 127 12.39 -4.76 -19.31
C PHE A 127 12.60 -3.25 -19.56
N GLY A 128 13.09 -2.51 -18.56
CA GLY A 128 13.29 -1.06 -18.67
C GLY A 128 12.83 -0.31 -17.43
N THR A 129 12.57 0.98 -17.57
CA THR A 129 11.99 1.81 -16.50
C THR A 129 10.49 1.95 -16.75
N VAL A 130 9.68 1.73 -15.72
CA VAL A 130 8.25 2.00 -15.76
C VAL A 130 8.01 3.34 -15.08
N GLU A 131 7.48 4.30 -15.83
CA GLU A 131 7.00 5.57 -15.30
C GLU A 131 5.48 5.48 -15.05
N PHE A 132 5.03 6.08 -13.97
CA PHE A 132 3.63 6.02 -13.56
C PHE A 132 3.21 7.24 -12.75
N GLU A 133 1.91 7.51 -12.77
CA GLU A 133 1.27 8.55 -11.98
C GLU A 133 0.59 7.94 -10.76
N VAL A 134 0.67 8.64 -9.63
CA VAL A 134 -0.10 8.37 -8.42
C VAL A 134 -1.00 9.57 -8.18
N GLU A 135 -2.30 9.38 -8.30
CA GLU A 135 -3.28 10.39 -7.95
C GLU A 135 -3.65 10.21 -6.47
N LEU A 136 -3.61 11.30 -5.71
CA LEU A 136 -3.95 11.31 -4.29
C LEU A 136 -5.08 12.28 -4.02
N VAL A 137 -5.89 11.92 -3.03
CA VAL A 137 -7.00 12.72 -2.51
C VAL A 137 -6.81 12.94 -1.00
N ALA A 138 -7.07 14.15 -0.54
CA ALA A 138 -7.19 14.44 0.88
C ALA A 138 -8.58 13.99 1.34
N SER A 139 -8.61 13.02 2.26
CA SER A 139 -9.83 12.46 2.85
C SER A 139 -9.94 12.90 4.31
N GLY A 140 -11.16 13.18 4.75
CA GLY A 140 -11.43 13.39 6.17
C GLY A 140 -11.20 12.11 6.97
N TYR A 141 -10.75 12.26 8.21
CA TYR A 141 -10.83 11.21 9.21
C TYR A 141 -11.49 11.75 10.47
N ALA A 142 -12.09 10.85 11.22
CA ALA A 142 -12.66 11.11 12.52
C ALA A 142 -12.32 9.95 13.45
N GLU A 143 -11.65 10.25 14.55
CA GLU A 143 -11.32 9.30 15.59
C GLU A 143 -11.97 9.76 16.90
N VAL A 144 -12.67 8.84 17.57
CA VAL A 144 -13.21 9.05 18.92
C VAL A 144 -12.35 8.28 19.90
N TRP A 145 -11.84 8.99 20.89
CA TRP A 145 -10.94 8.47 21.91
C TRP A 145 -11.58 8.58 23.29
N GLY A 146 -11.32 7.59 24.15
CA GLY A 146 -11.67 7.59 25.56
C GLY A 146 -10.41 7.42 26.40
N GLU A 147 -10.07 8.44 27.18
CA GLU A 147 -8.80 8.58 27.93
C GLU A 147 -7.55 8.27 27.09
N GLU A 148 -7.18 6.99 26.95
CA GLU A 148 -6.02 6.51 26.19
C GLU A 148 -6.37 5.47 25.11
N GLU A 149 -7.65 5.11 24.96
CA GLU A 149 -8.13 4.08 24.03
C GLU A 149 -8.86 4.70 22.83
N LEU A 150 -8.59 4.16 21.63
CA LEU A 150 -9.34 4.49 20.42
C LEU A 150 -10.66 3.71 20.44
N LEU A 151 -11.78 4.41 20.63
CA LEU A 151 -13.11 3.82 20.71
C LEU A 151 -13.74 3.62 19.33
N TRP A 152 -13.43 4.50 18.38
CA TRP A 152 -13.98 4.47 17.03
C TRP A 152 -13.11 5.24 16.03
N ASP A 153 -12.96 4.73 14.82
CA ASP A 153 -12.20 5.36 13.72
C ASP A 153 -12.98 5.19 12.41
N GLU A 154 -13.30 6.32 11.77
CA GLU A 154 -13.91 6.34 10.44
C GLU A 154 -13.10 7.17 9.46
N ALA A 155 -12.70 6.51 8.38
CA ALA A 155 -12.26 7.17 7.17
C ALA A 155 -13.46 7.72 6.40
N ARG A 156 -13.60 9.05 6.32
CA ARG A 156 -14.65 9.68 5.52
C ARG A 156 -14.14 9.96 4.12
N ASP A 157 -14.72 9.28 3.14
CA ASP A 157 -14.46 9.58 1.73
C ASP A 157 -14.91 11.01 1.41
N ALA A 158 -13.92 11.89 1.22
CA ALA A 158 -14.03 13.21 0.62
C ALA A 158 -15.01 14.24 1.24
N ALA A 159 -15.71 13.94 2.33
CA ALA A 159 -16.48 14.97 3.02
C ALA A 159 -15.50 16.02 3.60
N PRO A 160 -15.58 17.29 3.16
CA PRO A 160 -14.70 18.30 3.71
C PRO A 160 -14.96 18.38 5.21
N VAL A 161 -13.91 18.21 6.01
CA VAL A 161 -13.87 18.57 7.44
C VAL A 161 -14.54 19.93 7.73
N PRO A 162 -14.54 20.93 6.81
CA PRO A 162 -15.42 22.10 6.90
C PRO A 162 -16.93 21.87 7.10
N ALA A 163 -17.49 20.72 6.77
CA ALA A 163 -18.88 20.37 7.09
C ALA A 163 -19.00 19.73 8.48
N ALA A 164 -17.92 19.15 9.00
CA ALA A 164 -17.87 18.69 10.39
C ALA A 164 -17.85 19.91 11.31
N PHE A 165 -16.96 20.88 11.07
CA PHE A 165 -16.98 22.18 11.76
C PHE A 165 -18.07 23.06 11.18
N GLY A 166 -19.23 23.13 11.82
CA GLY A 166 -20.33 23.97 11.35
C GLY A 166 -19.85 25.39 10.99
N THR A 167 -20.38 25.96 9.91
CA THR A 167 -20.11 27.36 9.57
C THR A 167 -20.55 28.22 10.75
N THR A 168 -19.60 28.71 11.54
CA THR A 168 -19.89 29.66 12.60
C THR A 168 -20.26 30.98 11.94
N ASP A 169 -21.56 31.18 11.72
CA ASP A 169 -22.14 32.47 11.31
C ASP A 169 -21.96 33.54 12.40
N SER A 170 -21.42 33.17 13.57
CA SER A 170 -21.15 34.09 14.67
C SER A 170 -19.71 33.94 15.18
N PRO A 171 -18.91 35.03 15.21
CA PRO A 171 -17.56 35.03 15.77
C PRO A 171 -17.53 34.80 17.30
N SER A 172 -18.70 34.71 17.94
CA SER A 172 -18.84 34.53 19.39
C SER A 172 -18.99 33.07 19.84
N LYS A 173 -19.19 32.12 18.90
CA LYS A 173 -19.34 30.70 19.22
C LYS A 173 -18.10 29.92 18.78
N PRO A 174 -17.58 28.99 19.59
CA PRO A 174 -16.53 28.10 19.15
C PRO A 174 -17.04 27.25 17.97
N PRO A 175 -16.19 26.94 16.98
CA PRO A 175 -16.56 26.06 15.88
C PRO A 175 -16.98 24.70 16.45
N THR A 176 -18.20 24.28 16.15
CA THR A 176 -18.73 23.01 16.67
C THR A 176 -18.52 21.94 15.61
N ALA A 177 -17.72 20.92 15.93
CA ALA A 177 -17.60 19.73 15.09
C ALA A 177 -18.78 18.78 15.37
N ARG A 178 -19.54 18.36 14.36
CA ARG A 178 -20.56 17.31 14.51
C ARG A 178 -20.20 16.10 13.66
N ILE A 179 -20.23 14.94 14.29
CA ILE A 179 -20.00 13.65 13.64
C ILE A 179 -21.21 12.79 13.95
N GLU A 180 -21.84 12.28 12.90
CA GLU A 180 -22.81 11.20 13.03
C GLU A 180 -22.02 9.91 13.24
N LEU A 181 -22.18 9.30 14.40
CA LEU A 181 -21.64 7.99 14.70
C LEU A 181 -22.51 6.95 14.00
N ASP A 182 -21.88 5.89 13.49
CA ASP A 182 -22.60 4.72 13.02
C ASP A 182 -23.44 4.16 14.19
N PRO A 183 -24.76 4.00 14.05
CA PRO A 183 -25.60 3.44 15.11
C PRO A 183 -25.21 2.01 15.49
N THR A 184 -24.41 1.33 14.66
CA THR A 184 -23.85 -0.01 14.93
C THR A 184 -22.49 0.04 15.61
N ALA A 185 -21.92 1.22 15.88
CA ALA A 185 -20.66 1.36 16.58
C ALA A 185 -20.76 0.78 18.01
N GLU A 186 -19.93 -0.23 18.30
CA GLU A 186 -19.91 -0.91 19.60
C GLU A 186 -19.04 -0.15 20.63
N PHE A 187 -19.44 1.07 21.01
CA PHE A 187 -18.84 1.76 22.16
C PHE A 187 -19.86 2.60 22.94
N ASP A 188 -19.62 2.84 24.23
CA ASP A 188 -20.45 3.76 25.03
C ASP A 188 -20.05 5.22 24.72
N PRO A 189 -20.92 6.06 24.11
CA PRO A 189 -20.59 7.44 23.80
C PRO A 189 -20.18 8.28 25.01
N ARG A 190 -20.55 7.87 26.24
CA ARG A 190 -20.16 8.56 27.48
C ARG A 190 -18.70 8.34 27.85
N SER A 191 -18.05 7.32 27.30
CA SER A 191 -16.62 7.07 27.47
C SER A 191 -15.75 7.95 26.56
N ALA A 192 -16.35 8.63 25.57
CA ALA A 192 -15.63 9.53 24.68
C ALA A 192 -15.15 10.80 25.42
N THR A 193 -13.84 11.00 25.47
CA THR A 193 -13.21 12.18 26.08
C THR A 193 -12.61 13.12 25.05
N GLU A 194 -12.22 12.60 23.87
CA GLU A 194 -11.57 13.37 22.83
C GLU A 194 -12.11 12.97 21.45
N LEU A 195 -12.34 13.98 20.61
CA LEU A 195 -12.65 13.80 19.20
C LEU A 195 -11.54 14.42 18.36
N ARG A 196 -10.86 13.58 17.57
CA ARG A 196 -9.83 14.01 16.61
C ARG A 196 -10.39 13.99 15.22
N VAL A 197 -10.28 15.13 14.53
CA VAL A 197 -10.67 15.26 13.13
C VAL A 197 -9.56 15.89 12.34
N GLY A 198 -9.40 15.47 11.10
CA GLY A 198 -8.41 16.06 10.22
C GLY A 198 -8.50 15.55 8.80
N LEU A 199 -7.48 15.89 8.03
CA LEU A 199 -7.33 15.46 6.65
C LEU A 199 -6.09 14.59 6.53
N GLU A 200 -6.22 13.50 5.80
CA GLU A 200 -5.13 12.58 5.45
C GLU A 200 -5.09 12.40 3.94
N TRP A 201 -3.88 12.37 3.37
CA TRP A 201 -3.68 12.02 1.97
C TRP A 201 -3.80 10.52 1.77
N ARG A 202 -4.58 10.13 0.77
CA ARG A 202 -4.79 8.74 0.36
C ARG A 202 -4.62 8.60 -1.14
N ILE A 203 -4.16 7.44 -1.58
CA ILE A 203 -4.00 7.10 -2.99
C ILE A 203 -5.36 6.80 -3.59
N ASP A 204 -5.74 7.57 -4.60
CA ASP A 204 -7.01 7.45 -5.32
C ASP A 204 -6.86 6.59 -6.59
N ALA A 205 -5.71 6.70 -7.26
CA ALA A 205 -5.37 5.88 -8.43
C ALA A 205 -3.85 5.74 -8.60
N ILE A 206 -3.43 4.63 -9.21
CA ILE A 206 -2.08 4.46 -9.74
C ILE A 206 -2.20 3.98 -11.18
N ARG A 207 -1.50 4.62 -12.12
CA ARG A 207 -1.59 4.33 -13.56
C ARG A 207 -0.23 4.46 -14.23
N SER A 208 0.13 3.49 -15.07
CA SER A 208 1.33 3.61 -15.91
C SER A 208 1.19 4.74 -16.92
N ILE A 209 2.27 5.47 -17.15
CA ILE A 209 2.39 6.39 -18.27
C ILE A 209 2.90 5.53 -19.42
N ASP A 210 2.00 5.08 -20.30
CA ASP A 210 2.46 4.38 -21.51
C ASP A 210 3.36 5.33 -22.32
N PRO A 211 4.57 4.89 -22.71
CA PRO A 211 5.35 5.63 -23.69
C PRO A 211 4.57 5.58 -25.01
N ARG A 212 3.98 6.72 -25.39
CA ARG A 212 3.44 6.92 -26.74
C ARG A 212 4.52 6.80 -27.79
#